data_AF-A0A2G9RB97-F1
#
_entry.id   AF-A0A2G9RB97-F1
#
_cell.length_a   1.000
_cell.length_b   1.000
_cell.length_c   1.000
_cell.angle_alpha   90.00
_cell.angle_beta   90.00
_cell.angle_gamma   90.00
#
_symmetry.space_group_name_H-M   'P 1'
#
loop_
_entity.id
_entity.type
_entity.pdbx_description
1 polymer ?
#
loop_
_entity_poly.entity_id
_entity_poly.type
_entity_poly.pdbx_seq_one_letter_code
_entity_poly.pdbx_strand_id
1 'polypeptide(L)' 'MVGVIILYDHVHPVGAFAKTSKIDMKGCIKVLKEQPPNSVEGLLNALRYTTKHLNDETTSKQIKAMLQ' A
#
# COMPACT_ATOMS: atom_id res chain seq x y z
N MET A 1 -3.38 -0.56 -11.11
CA MET A 1 -3.46 -1.09 -9.73
C MET A 1 -3.14 -0.04 -8.67
N VAL A 2 -1.93 0.53 -8.61
CA VAL A 2 -1.52 1.43 -7.51
C VAL A 2 -2.39 2.68 -7.35
N GLY A 3 -2.75 3.34 -8.46
CA GLY A 3 -3.62 4.53 -8.40
C GLY A 3 -4.97 4.27 -7.71
N VAL A 4 -5.64 3.16 -8.03
CA VAL A 4 -6.94 2.82 -7.40
C VAL A 4 -6.81 2.40 -5.93
N ILE A 5 -5.66 1.84 -5.52
CA ILE A 5 -5.36 1.58 -4.11
C ILE A 5 -5.27 2.89 -3.33
N ILE A 6 -4.53 3.87 -3.86
CA ILE A 6 -4.35 5.18 -3.23
C ILE A 6 -5.70 5.92 -3.11
N LEU A 7 -6.50 5.90 -4.18
CA LEU A 7 -7.85 6.47 -4.16
C LEU A 7 -8.74 5.77 -3.13
N TYR A 8 -8.75 4.43 -3.11
CA TYR A 8 -9.51 3.66 -2.12
C TYR A 8 -9.09 4.03 -0.69
N ASP A 9 -7.79 4.14 -0.45
CA ASP A 9 -7.25 4.52 0.86
C ASP A 9 -7.72 5.92 1.30
N HIS A 10 -8.00 6.82 0.37
CA HIS A 10 -8.52 8.16 0.70
C HIS A 10 -10.02 8.19 0.92
N VAL A 11 -10.80 7.39 0.18
CA VAL A 11 -12.27 7.45 0.20
C VAL A 11 -12.91 6.47 1.17
N HIS A 12 -12.26 5.33 1.45
CA HIS A 12 -12.80 4.32 2.35
C HIS A 12 -12.56 4.72 3.82
N PRO A 13 -13.56 4.65 4.72
CA PRO A 13 -13.44 5.19 6.08
C PRO A 13 -12.29 4.62 6.92
N VAL A 14 -11.96 3.34 6.70
CA VAL A 14 -10.84 2.65 7.40
C VAL A 14 -9.58 2.49 6.55
N GLY A 15 -9.58 3.04 5.32
CA GLY A 15 -8.45 2.94 4.40
C GLY A 15 -8.23 1.57 3.76
N ALA A 16 -7.15 1.48 2.98
CA ALA A 16 -6.72 0.28 2.27
C ALA A 16 -5.93 -0.69 3.17
N PHE A 17 -5.37 -0.21 4.28
CA PHE A 17 -4.42 -0.93 5.13
C PHE A 17 -5.04 -1.62 6.35
N ALA A 18 -6.32 -1.35 6.65
CA ALA A 18 -7.04 -2.02 7.73
C ALA A 18 -7.18 -3.53 7.49
N LYS A 19 -7.19 -4.33 8.56
CA LYS A 19 -7.41 -5.79 8.47
C LYS A 19 -8.75 -6.18 7.82
N THR A 20 -9.74 -5.30 7.92
CA THR A 20 -11.09 -5.47 7.33
C THR A 20 -11.19 -4.94 5.90
N SER A 21 -10.10 -4.36 5.36
CA SER A 21 -10.04 -3.92 3.96
C SER A 21 -10.23 -5.11 3.03
N LYS A 22 -10.94 -4.87 1.91
CA LYS A 22 -11.07 -5.86 0.84
C LYS A 22 -9.86 -5.91 -0.10
N ILE A 23 -8.90 -5.00 0.08
CA ILE A 23 -7.67 -4.95 -0.70
C ILE A 23 -6.61 -5.82 -0.02
N ASP A 24 -6.12 -6.84 -0.73
CA ASP A 24 -4.94 -7.60 -0.30
C ASP A 24 -3.66 -6.78 -0.54
N MET A 25 -3.37 -5.87 0.38
CA MET A 25 -2.18 -5.02 0.28
C MET A 25 -0.87 -5.81 0.27
N LYS A 26 -0.82 -6.96 0.96
CA LYS A 26 0.39 -7.80 1.00
C LYS A 26 0.65 -8.42 -0.37
N GLY A 27 -0.39 -8.96 -1.02
CA GLY A 27 -0.33 -9.47 -2.38
C GLY A 27 0.07 -8.37 -3.38
N CYS A 28 -0.56 -7.20 -3.31
CA CYS A 28 -0.24 -6.09 -4.21
C CYS A 28 1.22 -5.62 -4.10
N ILE A 29 1.76 -5.47 -2.88
CA ILE A 29 3.16 -5.07 -2.69
C ILE A 29 4.11 -6.18 -3.17
N LYS A 30 3.76 -7.45 -2.96
CA LYS A 30 4.57 -8.57 -3.44
C LYS A 30 4.68 -8.58 -4.96
N VAL A 31 3.57 -8.39 -5.68
CA VAL A 31 3.56 -8.29 -7.14
C VAL A 31 4.44 -7.14 -7.63
N LEU A 32 4.43 -6.00 -6.96
CA LEU A 32 5.33 -4.89 -7.29
C LEU A 32 6.80 -5.26 -7.07
N LYS A 33 7.15 -5.92 -5.96
CA LYS A 33 8.52 -6.33 -5.66
C LYS A 33 9.06 -7.42 -6.59
N GLU A 34 8.20 -8.16 -7.28
CA GLU A 34 8.58 -9.15 -8.29
C GLU A 34 8.95 -8.50 -9.64
N GLN A 35 8.67 -7.21 -9.83
CA GLN A 35 9.05 -6.48 -11.05
C GLN A 35 10.48 -5.91 -10.95
N PRO A 36 11.11 -5.58 -12.11
CA PRO A 36 12.42 -4.90 -12.12
C PRO A 36 12.39 -3.61 -11.27
N PRO A 37 13.32 -3.43 -10.31
CA PRO A 37 13.25 -2.34 -9.33
C PRO A 37 13.10 -0.95 -9.94
N ASN A 38 13.85 -0.67 -11.00
CA ASN A 38 13.86 0.63 -11.69
C ASN A 38 12.50 0.98 -12.33
N SER A 39 11.66 -0.02 -12.60
CA SER A 39 10.35 0.17 -13.23
C SER A 39 9.23 0.42 -12.22
N VAL A 40 9.44 0.11 -10.94
CA VAL A 40 8.39 0.14 -9.90
C VAL A 40 8.72 1.01 -8.69
N GLU A 41 9.92 1.55 -8.59
CA GLU A 41 10.32 2.40 -7.46
C GLU A 41 9.40 3.61 -7.28
N GLY A 42 9.02 4.28 -8.37
CA GLY A 42 8.04 5.38 -8.33
C GLY A 42 6.67 4.95 -7.81
N LEU A 43 6.23 3.72 -8.12
CA LEU A 43 4.98 3.15 -7.64
C LEU A 43 5.03 2.79 -6.15
N LEU A 44 6.17 2.25 -5.69
CA LEU A 44 6.39 1.98 -4.27
C LEU A 44 6.46 3.28 -3.47
N ASN A 45 7.09 4.34 -4.02
CA ASN A 45 7.13 5.66 -3.41
C ASN A 45 5.74 6.31 -3.37
N ALA A 46 4.91 6.13 -4.39
CA ALA A 46 3.51 6.58 -4.34
C ALA A 46 2.74 5.90 -3.19
N LEU A 47 2.96 4.60 -2.95
CA LEU A 47 2.38 3.93 -1.78
C LEU A 47 2.95 4.44 -0.45
N ARG A 48 4.23 4.79 -0.38
CA ARG A 48 4.89 5.31 0.84
C ARG A 48 4.42 6.70 1.23
N TYR A 49 4.27 7.60 0.25
CA TYR A 49 4.14 9.03 0.51
C TYR A 49 2.77 9.60 0.18
N THR A 50 1.98 8.92 -0.64
CA THR A 50 0.68 9.41 -1.10
C THR A 50 -0.49 8.65 -0.47
N THR A 51 -0.25 7.68 0.41
CA THR A 51 -1.31 6.99 1.14
C THR A 51 -1.62 7.71 2.46
N LYS A 52 -2.87 7.63 2.88
CA LYS A 52 -3.40 8.27 4.08
C LYS A 52 -3.18 7.42 5.32
N HIS A 53 -3.45 6.11 5.25
CA HIS A 53 -3.52 5.25 6.44
C HIS A 53 -2.29 4.33 6.63
N LEU A 54 -1.24 4.44 5.79
CA LEU A 54 -0.05 3.60 5.92
C LEU A 54 0.62 3.73 7.30
N ASN A 55 0.63 4.93 7.86
CA ASN A 55 1.33 5.22 9.11
C ASN A 55 0.49 4.97 10.37
N ASP A 56 -0.81 4.70 10.22
CA ASP A 56 -1.71 4.44 11.35
C ASP A 56 -1.21 3.30 12.25
N GLU A 57 -1.51 3.40 13.55
CA GLU A 57 -1.15 2.36 14.53
C GLU A 57 -1.83 1.02 14.23
N THR A 58 -3.00 1.06 13.58
CA THR A 58 -3.79 -0.11 13.18
C THR A 58 -3.19 -0.84 11.98
N THR A 59 -2.30 -0.20 11.21
CA THR A 59 -1.67 -0.77 10.03
C THR A 59 -0.64 -1.83 10.41
N SER A 60 -0.73 -2.99 9.77
CA SER A 60 0.13 -4.16 10.03
C SER A 60 1.62 -3.81 9.93
N LYS A 61 2.40 -4.12 10.98
CA LYS A 61 3.86 -3.95 11.01
C LYS A 61 4.56 -4.66 9.84
N GLN A 62 4.03 -5.80 9.40
CA GLN A 62 4.57 -6.51 8.25
C GLN A 62 4.43 -5.70 6.96
N ILE A 63 3.29 -5.04 6.74
CA ILE A 63 3.08 -4.21 5.55
C ILE A 63 4.01 -3.00 5.59
N LYS A 64 4.17 -2.35 6.76
CA LYS A 64 5.12 -1.25 6.94
C LYS A 64 6.54 -1.68 6.58
N ALA A 65 7.00 -2.81 7.10
CA ALA A 65 8.34 -3.35 6.80
C ALA A 65 8.52 -3.71 5.31
N MET A 66 7.46 -4.10 4.60
CA MET A 66 7.53 -4.35 3.16
C MET A 66 7.67 -3.06 2.35
N LEU A 67 7.28 -1.91 2.88
CA LEU A 67 7.47 -0.61 2.25
C LEU A 67 8.62 0.19 2.87
N GLN A 68 9.34 -0.34 3.86
CA GLN A 68 10.62 0.23 4.30
C GLN A 68 11.74 -0.14 3.32
#